data_AF-A0AAU5SBU5-F1
#
_entry.id   AF-A0AAU5SBU5-F1
#
_cell.length_a   1.000
_cell.length_b   1.000
_cell.length_c   1.000
_cell.angle_alpha   90.00
_cell.angle_beta   90.00
_cell.angle_gamma   90.00
#
_symmetry.space_group_name_H-M   'P 1'
#
loop_
_entity.id
_entity.type
_entity.pdbx_description
1 polymer ?
#
loop_
_entity_poly.entity_id
_entity_poly.type
_entity_poly.pdbx_seq_one_letter_code
_entity_poly.pdbx_strand_id
1 'polypeptide(L)'
;MTSAVALAALGVLTAVLVHQAHDHNPKDAQPPPLGPHQSDVQRIAVVADGFPASPTGGIQLPGGRSVTFSVVTNDLINPVPGPHEAELALEPDDTHADWHLVKAGDVITEYGIRVKVLKIWRMPNPEHDAVDVQADRLPTPPPSPITPIPSTPATASAPAS
;
A
#
# COMPACT_ATOMS: atom_id res chain seq x y z
N MET A 1 16.65 3.06 52.66
CA MET A 1 15.30 3.60 52.39
C MET A 1 15.13 3.69 50.87
N THR A 2 14.69 2.61 50.22
CA THR A 2 14.53 2.59 48.75
C THR A 2 13.65 1.40 48.37
N SER A 3 12.34 1.48 48.58
CA SER A 3 11.36 0.50 48.07
C SER A 3 9.95 1.07 48.21
N ALA A 4 9.61 2.11 47.46
CA ALA A 4 8.22 2.59 47.40
C ALA A 4 7.78 3.15 46.04
N VAL A 5 8.67 3.23 45.04
CA VAL A 5 8.35 3.88 43.75
C VAL A 5 7.98 2.86 42.66
N ALA A 6 8.33 1.58 42.81
CA ALA A 6 8.11 0.56 41.77
C ALA A 6 6.66 0.06 41.65
N LEU A 7 5.84 0.17 42.69
CA LEU A 7 4.46 -0.34 42.69
C LEU A 7 3.45 0.63 42.06
N ALA A 8 3.71 1.94 42.13
CA ALA A 8 2.82 2.94 41.54
C ALA A 8 2.87 2.93 40.01
N ALA A 9 4.05 2.72 39.41
CA ALA A 9 4.21 2.66 37.96
C ALA A 9 3.51 1.44 37.33
N LEU A 10 3.54 0.29 38.01
CA LEU A 10 2.89 -0.92 37.51
C LEU A 10 1.35 -0.84 37.59
N GLY A 11 0.83 -0.23 38.66
CA GLY A 11 -0.62 -0.04 38.87
C GLY A 11 -1.24 0.96 37.88
N VAL A 12 -0.53 2.05 37.55
CA VAL A 12 -0.99 2.99 36.52
C VAL A 12 -0.94 2.35 35.13
N LEU A 13 0.09 1.56 34.81
CA LEU A 13 0.18 0.88 33.52
C LEU A 13 -0.95 -0.15 33.32
N THR A 14 -1.29 -0.92 34.36
CA THR A 14 -2.41 -1.87 34.32
C THR A 14 -3.77 -1.18 34.32
N ALA A 15 -3.96 -0.08 35.06
CA ALA A 15 -5.21 0.67 35.03
C ALA A 15 -5.48 1.35 33.67
N VAL A 16 -4.43 1.84 32.98
CA VAL A 16 -4.54 2.38 31.61
C VAL A 16 -4.88 1.27 30.62
N LEU A 17 -4.25 0.09 30.74
CA LEU A 17 -4.56 -1.07 29.89
C LEU A 17 -5.98 -1.63 30.12
N VAL A 18 -6.49 -1.58 31.36
CA VAL A 18 -7.84 -2.08 31.69
C VAL A 18 -8.93 -1.05 31.37
N HIS A 19 -8.69 0.26 31.52
CA HIS A 19 -9.66 1.29 31.10
C HIS A 19 -9.80 1.37 29.58
N GLN A 20 -8.72 1.14 28.82
CA GLN A 20 -8.81 1.05 27.36
C GLN A 20 -9.66 -0.15 26.89
N ALA A 21 -9.82 -1.19 27.71
CA ALA A 21 -10.59 -2.38 27.34
C ALA A 21 -12.10 -2.28 27.67
N HIS A 22 -12.55 -1.28 28.44
CA HIS A 22 -13.94 -1.21 28.94
C HIS A 22 -14.84 -0.21 28.21
N ASP A 23 -14.29 0.73 27.43
CA ASP A 23 -15.06 1.75 26.70
C ASP A 23 -15.22 1.47 25.20
N HIS A 24 -14.67 0.36 24.69
CA HIS A 24 -14.89 -0.01 23.29
C HIS A 24 -16.25 -0.66 23.13
N ASN A 25 -17.25 0.14 22.76
CA ASN A 25 -18.37 -0.38 21.98
C ASN A 25 -17.77 -1.24 20.86
N PRO A 26 -18.13 -2.53 20.75
CA PRO A 26 -17.52 -3.43 19.77
C PRO A 26 -17.70 -2.94 18.32
N LYS A 27 -18.63 -2.01 18.08
CA LYS A 27 -18.81 -1.30 16.81
C LYS A 27 -17.64 -0.37 16.46
N ASP A 28 -16.90 0.13 17.45
CA ASP A 28 -15.79 1.07 17.22
C ASP A 28 -14.43 0.37 17.13
N ALA A 29 -14.42 -0.97 17.05
CA ALA A 29 -13.19 -1.72 16.88
C ALA A 29 -12.47 -1.27 15.60
N GLN A 30 -11.16 -1.07 15.69
CA GLN A 30 -10.28 -0.71 14.58
C GLN A 30 -9.27 -1.82 14.29
N PRO A 31 -8.71 -1.88 13.07
CA PRO A 31 -7.63 -2.79 12.75
C PRO A 31 -6.43 -2.56 13.70
N PRO A 32 -5.76 -3.61 14.20
CA PRO A 32 -4.62 -3.47 15.12
C PRO A 32 -3.51 -2.61 14.49
N PRO A 33 -2.89 -1.67 15.21
CA PRO A 33 -1.91 -0.76 14.63
C PRO A 33 -0.78 -1.52 13.92
N LEU A 34 -0.28 -0.96 12.80
CA LEU A 34 0.91 -1.50 12.15
C LEU A 34 2.06 -1.50 13.17
N GLY A 35 2.58 -2.68 13.50
CA GLY A 35 3.66 -2.80 14.46
C GLY A 35 4.93 -2.07 13.98
N PRO A 36 5.86 -1.73 14.88
CA PRO A 36 7.07 -0.94 14.58
C PRO A 36 8.08 -1.58 13.60
N HIS A 37 7.81 -2.79 13.09
CA HIS A 37 8.70 -3.55 12.21
C HIS A 37 8.27 -3.57 10.73
N GLN A 38 7.28 -2.76 10.32
CA GLN A 38 6.72 -2.81 8.97
C GLN A 38 6.80 -1.46 8.25
N SER A 39 8.02 -0.93 8.08
CA SER A 39 8.23 0.34 7.35
C SER A 39 7.85 0.29 5.88
N ASP A 40 7.73 -0.91 5.33
CA ASP A 40 7.37 -1.23 3.94
C ASP A 40 5.90 -1.61 3.76
N VAL A 41 5.12 -1.63 4.85
CA VAL A 41 3.68 -1.93 4.82
C VAL A 41 2.88 -0.66 5.01
N GLN A 42 1.89 -0.50 4.14
CA GLN A 42 0.92 0.58 4.18
C GLN A 42 -0.44 0.00 4.51
N ARG A 43 -1.15 0.65 5.43
CA ARG A 43 -2.56 0.36 5.68
C ARG A 43 -3.41 1.33 4.88
N ILE A 44 -4.22 0.79 3.99
CA ILE A 44 -5.16 1.53 3.14
C ILE A 44 -6.54 1.36 3.75
N ALA A 45 -7.23 2.47 4.02
CA ALA A 45 -8.60 2.41 4.50
C ALA A 45 -9.51 1.96 3.35
N VAL A 46 -10.47 1.08 3.66
CA VAL A 46 -11.49 0.66 2.72
C VAL A 46 -12.61 1.68 2.73
N VAL A 47 -12.98 2.16 1.55
CA VAL A 47 -14.09 3.09 1.39
C VAL A 47 -15.33 2.31 0.96
N ALA A 48 -16.30 2.25 1.87
CA ALA A 48 -17.50 1.41 1.73
C ALA A 48 -18.45 1.91 0.63
N ASP A 49 -18.49 3.20 0.34
CA ASP A 49 -19.40 3.80 -0.66
C ASP A 49 -18.87 3.72 -2.12
N GLY A 50 -17.69 3.14 -2.33
CA GLY A 50 -17.09 2.96 -3.65
C GLY A 50 -16.39 4.21 -4.21
N PHE A 51 -16.38 5.34 -3.49
CA PHE A 51 -15.77 6.59 -3.94
C PHE A 51 -14.72 7.08 -2.95
N PRO A 52 -13.48 6.57 -3.02
CA PRO A 52 -12.41 7.05 -2.15
C PRO A 52 -12.16 8.53 -2.39
N ALA A 53 -12.41 9.36 -1.37
CA ALA A 53 -12.25 10.81 -1.45
C ALA A 53 -10.79 11.23 -1.74
N SER A 54 -9.83 10.37 -1.40
CA SER A 54 -8.42 10.48 -1.77
C SER A 54 -7.71 9.15 -1.56
N PRO A 55 -6.71 8.80 -2.37
CA PRO A 55 -5.87 7.63 -2.11
C PRO A 55 -5.12 7.80 -0.79
N THR A 56 -5.16 6.77 0.07
CA THR A 56 -4.50 6.80 1.40
C THR A 56 -3.14 6.12 1.42
N GLY A 57 -2.66 5.65 0.26
CA GLY A 57 -1.32 5.12 0.09
C GLY A 57 -0.87 5.09 -1.36
N GLY A 58 0.35 4.62 -1.57
CA GLY A 58 0.96 4.61 -2.89
C GLY A 58 2.46 4.42 -2.83
N ILE A 59 3.09 4.51 -3.99
CA ILE A 59 4.55 4.44 -4.12
C ILE A 59 5.04 5.48 -5.12
N GLN A 60 6.06 6.23 -4.72
CA GLN A 60 6.76 7.13 -5.62
C GLN A 60 7.70 6.32 -6.52
N LEU A 61 7.71 6.60 -7.81
CA LEU A 61 8.61 6.06 -8.82
C LEU A 61 9.72 7.08 -9.19
N PRO A 62 10.81 6.64 -9.83
CA PRO A 62 11.81 7.54 -10.39
C PRO A 62 11.19 8.54 -11.37
N GLY A 63 11.76 9.75 -11.46
CA GLY A 63 11.29 10.79 -12.37
C GLY A 63 10.03 11.51 -11.92
N GLY A 64 9.67 11.44 -10.63
CA GLY A 64 8.56 12.21 -10.05
C GLY A 64 7.16 11.62 -10.28
N ARG A 65 7.07 10.44 -10.90
CA ARG A 65 5.81 9.69 -11.09
C ARG A 65 5.40 8.97 -9.80
N SER A 66 4.11 8.77 -9.57
CA SER A 66 3.58 7.99 -8.45
C SER A 66 2.53 7.00 -8.93
N VAL A 67 2.33 5.92 -8.18
CA VAL A 67 1.14 5.08 -8.30
C VAL A 67 0.42 5.15 -6.96
N THR A 68 -0.82 5.60 -6.95
CA THR A 68 -1.67 5.70 -5.76
C THR A 68 -2.57 4.48 -5.63
N PHE A 69 -2.98 4.20 -4.39
CA PHE A 69 -3.80 3.04 -4.04
C PHE A 69 -5.12 3.47 -3.42
N SER A 70 -6.18 2.86 -3.92
CA SER A 70 -7.55 3.06 -3.49
C SER A 70 -8.19 1.70 -3.24
N VAL A 71 -8.95 1.53 -2.16
CA VAL A 71 -9.61 0.25 -1.87
C VAL A 71 -11.09 0.47 -1.59
N VAL A 72 -11.91 -0.35 -2.21
CA VAL A 72 -13.35 -0.40 -1.97
C VAL A 72 -13.77 -1.85 -1.70
N THR A 73 -14.92 -2.02 -1.07
CA THR A 73 -15.52 -3.34 -0.88
C THR A 73 -16.92 -3.34 -1.46
N ASN A 74 -17.14 -4.20 -2.45
CA ASN A 74 -18.38 -4.31 -3.21
C ASN A 74 -19.53 -4.98 -2.42
N ASP A 75 -19.32 -5.33 -1.15
CA ASP A 75 -20.32 -6.02 -0.31
C ASP A 75 -21.62 -5.22 -0.12
N LEU A 76 -21.61 -3.91 -0.37
CA LEU A 76 -22.79 -3.04 -0.30
C LEU A 76 -23.66 -3.08 -1.57
N ILE A 77 -23.12 -3.53 -2.71
CA ILE A 77 -23.86 -3.54 -3.99
C ILE A 77 -24.12 -4.98 -4.45
N ASN A 78 -23.20 -5.92 -4.22
CA ASN A 78 -23.40 -7.36 -4.43
C ASN A 78 -22.62 -8.17 -3.37
N PRO A 79 -23.28 -8.70 -2.32
CA PRO A 79 -22.61 -9.54 -1.33
C PRO A 79 -22.22 -10.86 -2.00
N VAL A 80 -20.99 -10.97 -2.48
CA VAL A 80 -20.45 -12.23 -2.97
C VAL A 80 -19.97 -13.03 -1.76
N PRO A 81 -20.55 -14.21 -1.47
CA PRO A 81 -20.03 -15.06 -0.41
C PRO A 81 -18.68 -15.63 -0.86
N GLY A 82 -17.60 -15.12 -0.30
CA GLY A 82 -16.23 -15.55 -0.59
C GLY A 82 -15.27 -15.25 0.57
N PRO A 83 -14.09 -15.89 0.60
CA PRO A 83 -13.04 -15.54 1.56
C PRO A 83 -12.64 -14.08 1.34
N HIS A 84 -12.70 -13.26 2.40
CA HIS A 84 -12.43 -11.80 2.42
C HIS A 84 -11.77 -11.25 1.14
N GLU A 85 -12.57 -10.66 0.26
CA GLU A 85 -12.11 -10.00 -0.98
C GLU A 85 -12.26 -8.48 -0.83
N ALA A 86 -11.46 -7.72 -1.59
CA ALA A 86 -11.59 -6.28 -1.75
C ALA A 86 -11.23 -5.89 -3.20
N GLU A 87 -11.69 -4.74 -3.67
CA GLU A 87 -11.27 -4.19 -4.96
C GLU A 87 -10.19 -3.14 -4.70
N LEU A 88 -8.97 -3.40 -5.18
CA LEU A 88 -7.82 -2.51 -5.09
C LEU A 88 -7.61 -1.84 -6.45
N ALA A 89 -7.70 -0.52 -6.48
CA ALA A 89 -7.32 0.30 -7.62
C ALA A 89 -5.83 0.65 -7.58
N LEU A 90 -5.18 0.52 -8.73
CA LEU A 90 -3.86 1.10 -9.01
C LEU A 90 -4.06 2.30 -9.94
N GLU A 91 -3.61 3.47 -9.48
CA GLU A 91 -3.82 4.75 -10.16
C GLU A 91 -2.45 5.35 -10.54
N PRO A 92 -1.96 5.18 -11.79
CA PRO A 92 -0.69 5.76 -12.23
C PRO A 92 -0.77 7.27 -12.50
N ASP A 93 -1.99 7.81 -12.61
CA ASP A 93 -2.32 9.23 -12.78
C ASP A 93 -3.76 9.49 -12.29
N ASP A 94 -4.16 10.77 -12.21
CA ASP A 94 -5.48 11.19 -11.70
C ASP A 94 -6.67 10.81 -12.61
N THR A 95 -6.43 10.16 -13.75
CA THR A 95 -7.44 9.91 -14.79
C THR A 95 -7.70 8.44 -15.07
N HIS A 96 -6.84 7.54 -14.60
CA HIS A 96 -6.96 6.10 -14.81
C HIS A 96 -6.85 5.35 -13.49
N ALA A 97 -7.82 4.45 -13.24
CA ALA A 97 -7.82 3.52 -12.13
C ALA A 97 -8.07 2.10 -12.67
N ASP A 98 -7.08 1.22 -12.49
CA ASP A 98 -7.25 -0.21 -12.81
C ASP A 98 -7.64 -0.97 -11.54
N TRP A 99 -8.85 -1.49 -11.54
CA TRP A 99 -9.44 -2.20 -10.40
C TRP A 99 -9.13 -3.69 -10.46
N HIS A 100 -8.58 -4.20 -9.37
CA HIS A 100 -8.27 -5.61 -9.18
C HIS A 100 -9.06 -6.16 -8.00
N LEU A 101 -9.80 -7.25 -8.21
CA LEU A 101 -10.36 -8.03 -7.12
C LEU A 101 -9.23 -8.83 -6.45
N VAL A 102 -8.98 -8.57 -5.16
CA VAL A 102 -7.83 -9.11 -4.41
C VAL A 102 -8.23 -9.82 -3.14
N LYS A 103 -7.38 -10.77 -2.75
CA LYS A 103 -7.38 -11.53 -1.50
C LYS A 103 -6.05 -11.38 -0.76
N ALA A 104 -6.06 -11.71 0.53
CA ALA A 104 -4.81 -11.83 1.28
C ALA A 104 -3.89 -12.88 0.64
N GLY A 105 -2.65 -12.49 0.38
CA GLY A 105 -1.64 -13.30 -0.32
C GLY A 105 -1.44 -12.94 -1.79
N ASP A 106 -2.38 -12.20 -2.39
CA ASP A 106 -2.29 -11.84 -3.81
C ASP A 106 -1.14 -10.87 -4.08
N VAL A 107 -0.62 -10.97 -5.31
CA VAL A 107 0.49 -10.14 -5.80
C VAL A 107 0.10 -9.58 -7.16
N ILE A 108 0.09 -8.26 -7.28
CA ILE A 108 -0.11 -7.53 -8.54
C ILE A 108 1.22 -6.92 -8.96
N THR A 109 1.52 -6.98 -10.26
CA THR A 109 2.79 -6.47 -10.80
C THR A 109 2.51 -5.67 -12.07
N GLU A 110 2.37 -4.36 -11.91
CA GLU A 110 1.97 -3.43 -12.97
C GLU A 110 2.66 -2.09 -12.77
N TYR A 111 2.68 -1.21 -13.77
CA TYR A 111 3.21 0.15 -13.65
C TYR A 111 4.65 0.29 -13.11
N GLY A 112 5.45 -0.78 -13.19
CA GLY A 112 6.81 -0.80 -12.63
C GLY A 112 6.86 -1.01 -11.12
N ILE A 113 5.77 -1.47 -10.51
CA ILE A 113 5.63 -1.76 -9.09
C ILE A 113 5.18 -3.21 -8.87
N ARG A 114 5.42 -3.70 -7.67
CA ARG A 114 4.87 -4.96 -7.15
C ARG A 114 4.09 -4.64 -5.88
N VAL A 115 2.81 -4.97 -5.85
CA VAL A 115 1.95 -4.82 -4.67
C VAL A 115 1.59 -6.20 -4.16
N LYS A 116 1.83 -6.47 -2.88
CA LYS A 116 1.45 -7.70 -2.19
C LYS A 116 0.41 -7.37 -1.14
N VAL A 117 -0.75 -8.03 -1.22
CA VAL A 117 -1.81 -7.91 -0.22
C VAL A 117 -1.47 -8.83 0.94
N LEU A 118 -1.25 -8.25 2.12
CA LEU A 118 -0.85 -9.00 3.31
C LEU A 118 -2.06 -9.44 4.12
N LYS A 119 -3.00 -8.50 4.34
CA LYS A 119 -4.18 -8.74 5.18
C LYS A 119 -5.32 -7.84 4.75
N ILE A 120 -6.53 -8.39 4.81
CA ILE A 120 -7.79 -7.64 4.71
C ILE A 120 -8.44 -7.72 6.09
N TRP A 121 -8.70 -6.55 6.67
CA TRP A 121 -9.35 -6.37 7.97
C TRP A 121 -10.81 -6.04 7.74
N ARG A 122 -11.69 -6.91 8.24
CA ARG A 122 -13.13 -6.66 8.31
C ARG A 122 -13.52 -6.37 9.74
N MET A 123 -13.98 -5.16 9.99
CA MET A 123 -14.30 -4.66 11.30
C MET A 123 -15.82 -4.69 11.50
N PRO A 124 -16.29 -4.72 12.76
CA PRO A 124 -17.72 -4.63 13.06
C PRO A 124 -18.40 -3.37 12.50
N ASN A 125 -17.66 -2.26 12.37
CA ASN A 125 -18.05 -1.11 11.54
C ASN A 125 -17.30 -1.16 10.20
N PRO A 126 -17.99 -1.30 9.05
CA PRO A 126 -17.37 -1.31 7.73
C PRO A 126 -16.57 -0.06 7.39
N GLU A 127 -16.86 1.09 8.00
CA GLU A 127 -16.06 2.31 7.82
C GLU A 127 -14.62 2.18 8.36
N HIS A 128 -14.36 1.15 9.17
CA HIS A 128 -13.05 0.84 9.74
C HIS A 128 -12.36 -0.32 9.02
N ASP A 129 -12.94 -0.84 7.94
CA ASP A 129 -12.30 -1.86 7.13
C ASP A 129 -10.98 -1.31 6.55
N ALA A 130 -9.99 -2.18 6.40
CA ALA A 130 -8.69 -1.78 5.91
C ALA A 130 -7.95 -2.92 5.22
N VAL A 131 -6.97 -2.58 4.38
CA VAL A 131 -6.08 -3.51 3.71
C VAL A 131 -4.64 -3.16 4.02
N ASP A 132 -3.86 -4.12 4.50
CA ASP A 132 -2.42 -3.99 4.66
C ASP A 132 -1.74 -4.49 3.38
N VAL A 133 -0.97 -3.61 2.73
CA VAL A 133 -0.24 -3.91 1.50
C VAL A 133 1.24 -3.60 1.66
N GLN A 134 2.07 -4.41 1.02
CA GLN A 134 3.49 -4.12 0.81
C GLN A 134 3.68 -3.74 -0.66
N ALA A 135 4.30 -2.59 -0.92
CA ALA A 135 4.52 -2.10 -2.28
C ALA A 135 6.00 -1.81 -2.51
N ASP A 136 6.57 -2.43 -3.54
CA ASP A 136 7.97 -2.30 -3.92
C ASP A 136 8.10 -1.86 -5.38
N ARG A 137 9.17 -1.12 -5.68
CA ARG A 137 9.54 -0.83 -7.08
C ARG A 137 10.11 -2.10 -7.70
N LEU A 138 9.74 -2.36 -8.95
CA LEU A 138 10.47 -3.35 -9.73
C LEU A 138 11.88 -2.81 -10.05
N PRO A 139 12.91 -3.66 -10.04
CA PRO A 139 14.23 -3.27 -10.50
C PRO A 139 14.14 -2.72 -11.92
N THR A 140 14.58 -1.48 -12.15
CA THR A 140 14.76 -0.97 -13.51
C THR A 140 15.87 -1.77 -14.18
N PRO A 141 15.66 -2.34 -15.38
CA PRO A 141 16.74 -2.98 -16.11
C PRO A 141 17.88 -1.96 -16.32
N PRO A 142 19.15 -2.41 -16.27
CA PRO A 142 20.28 -1.51 -16.54
C PRO A 142 20.15 -0.89 -17.94
N PRO A 143 20.63 0.35 -18.15
CA PRO A 143 20.59 0.97 -19.46
C PRO A 143 21.29 0.07 -20.48
N SER A 144 20.68 -0.12 -21.65
CA SER A 144 21.32 -0.85 -22.74
C SER A 144 22.66 -0.18 -23.08
N PRO A 145 23.75 -0.94 -23.29
CA PRO A 145 25.00 -0.36 -23.75
C PRO A 145 24.75 0.45 -25.02
N ILE A 146 25.20 1.70 -25.03
CA ILE A 146 25.19 2.49 -26.26
C ILE A 146 26.26 1.88 -27.15
N THR A 147 25.87 1.10 -28.17
CA THR A 147 26.80 0.65 -29.20
C THR A 147 27.20 1.87 -30.03
N PRO A 148 28.45 2.36 -29.98
CA PRO A 148 28.86 3.47 -30.82
C PRO A 148 28.69 3.05 -32.28
N ILE A 149 27.91 3.83 -33.04
CA ILE A 149 27.80 3.65 -34.48
C ILE A 149 29.18 3.95 -35.06
N PRO A 150 29.85 3.01 -35.74
CA PRO A 150 31.13 3.29 -36.36
C PRO A 150 30.93 4.40 -37.39
N SER A 151 31.65 5.51 -37.21
CA SER A 151 31.62 6.61 -38.16
C SER A 151 32.18 6.13 -39.49
N THR A 152 31.38 6.22 -40.55
CA THR A 152 31.81 5.93 -41.93
C THR A 152 32.99 6.86 -42.27
N PRO A 153 34.12 6.35 -42.78
CA PRO A 153 35.20 7.21 -43.27
C PRO A 153 34.67 8.06 -44.43
N ALA A 154 34.86 9.37 -44.36
CA ALA A 154 34.59 10.25 -45.50
C ALA A 154 35.55 9.88 -46.64
N THR A 155 35.01 9.43 -47.77
CA THR A 155 35.77 9.23 -49.01
C THR A 155 36.32 10.58 -49.46
N ALA A 156 37.65 10.75 -49.41
CA ALA A 156 38.31 11.90 -49.99
C ALA A 156 38.06 11.94 -51.50
N SER A 157 37.42 13.01 -51.99
CA SER A 157 37.34 13.30 -53.41
C SER A 157 38.74 13.63 -53.93
N ALA A 158 39.25 12.84 -54.87
CA ALA A 158 40.46 13.17 -55.60
C ALA A 158 40.19 14.41 -56.49
N PRO A 159 41.03 15.45 -56.48
CA PRO A 159 40.98 16.47 -57.52
C PRO A 159 41.56 15.90 -58.81
N ALA A 160 40.85 16.16 -59.90
CA ALA A 160 41.23 15.81 -61.25
C ALA A 160 42.31 16.74 -61.81
N SER A 161 43.14 16.13 -62.67
CA SER A 161 44.06 16.71 -63.68
C SER A 161 45.40 17.26 -63.19
#